data_AF-A0A352Q3Z2-F1
#
_entry.id   AF-A0A352Q3Z2-F1
#
_cell.length_a   1.000
_cell.length_b   1.000
_cell.length_c   1.000
_cell.angle_alpha   90.00
_cell.angle_beta   90.00
_cell.angle_gamma   90.00
#
_symmetry.space_group_name_H-M   'P 1'
#
loop_
_entity.id
_entity.type
_entity.pdbx_description
1 polymer ?
#
loop_
_entity_poly.entity_id
_entity_poly.type
_entity_poly.pdbx_seq_one_letter_code
_entity_poly.pdbx_strand_id
1 'polypeptide(L)' 'NLILLIVGGNDTTRNTMSGSVLALNQNPDQYQKLCDNPKLVESMVPELIRWQTPLSSMRRTALADYELGG' A
#
# COMPACT_ATOMS: atom_id res chain seq x y z
N ASN A 1 12.15 16.84 -12.01
CA ASN A 1 11.58 15.51 -12.31
C ASN A 1 12.34 14.36 -11.65
N LEU A 2 13.68 14.32 -11.67
CA LEU A 2 14.46 13.19 -11.11
C LEU A 2 14.17 12.89 -9.62
N ILE A 3 14.15 13.91 -8.76
CA ILE A 3 13.89 13.74 -7.32
C ILE A 3 12.51 13.10 -7.07
N LEU A 4 11.49 13.57 -7.79
CA LEU A 4 10.13 13.03 -7.68
C LEU A 4 10.06 11.55 -8.03
N LEU A 5 10.75 11.12 -9.09
CA LEU A 5 10.76 9.72 -9.52
C LEU A 5 11.49 8.83 -8.50
N ILE A 6 12.60 9.31 -7.95
CA ILE A 6 13.39 8.56 -6.96
C ILE A 6 12.60 8.43 -5.66
N VAL A 7 12.11 9.54 -5.09
CA VAL A 7 11.39 9.54 -3.82
C VAL A 7 10.06 8.82 -3.94
N GLY A 8 9.31 9.06 -5.03
CA GLY A 8 8.00 8.48 -5.26
C GLY A 8 8.02 6.95 -5.36
N GLY A 9 9.10 6.38 -5.89
CA GLY A 9 9.26 4.93 -6.04
C GLY A 9 10.00 4.23 -4.89
N ASN A 10 10.90 4.93 -4.18
CA ASN A 10 11.75 4.30 -3.16
C ASN A 10 10.96 3.91 -1.91
N ASP A 11 10.40 4.89 -1.20
CA ASP A 11 9.85 4.65 0.14
C ASP A 11 8.54 3.86 0.06
N THR A 12 7.72 4.11 -0.96
CA THR A 12 6.41 3.48 -1.14
C THR A 12 6.53 1.98 -1.45
N THR A 13 7.40 1.63 -2.39
CA THR A 13 7.67 0.23 -2.78
C THR A 13 8.35 -0.50 -1.64
N ARG A 14 9.37 0.11 -1.02
CA ARG A 14 10.11 -0.48 0.11
C ARG A 14 9.17 -0.81 1.27
N ASN A 15 8.34 0.15 1.68
CA ASN A 15 7.43 -0.05 2.81
C ASN A 15 6.36 -1.09 2.49
N THR A 16 5.89 -1.19 1.24
CA THR A 16 4.99 -2.26 0.80
C THR A 16 5.67 -3.63 0.88
N MET A 17 6.93 -3.75 0.46
CA MET A 17 7.69 -5.00 0.56
C MET A 17 7.90 -5.43 2.02
N SER A 18 8.33 -4.53 2.90
CA SER A 18 8.45 -4.85 4.33
C SER A 18 7.10 -5.18 4.96
N GLY A 19 6.05 -4.41 4.63
CA GLY A 19 4.68 -4.64 5.06
C GLY A 19 4.12 -5.99 4.63
N SER A 20 4.50 -6.48 3.45
CA SER A 20 4.09 -7.80 2.95
C SER A 20 4.50 -8.94 3.88
N VAL A 21 5.73 -8.89 4.39
CA VAL A 21 6.27 -9.92 5.29
C VAL A 21 5.52 -9.87 6.61
N LEU A 22 5.26 -8.66 7.13
CA LEU A 22 4.49 -8.48 8.36
C LEU A 22 3.05 -9.00 8.21
N ALA A 23 2.36 -8.59 7.15
CA ALA A 23 0.96 -8.95 6.90
C ALA A 23 0.79 -10.47 6.74
N LEU A 24 1.68 -11.12 5.99
CA LEU A 24 1.66 -12.58 5.80
C LEU A 24 2.04 -13.33 7.07
N ASN A 25 2.95 -12.80 7.90
CA ASN A 25 3.27 -13.37 9.20
C ASN A 25 2.11 -13.25 10.20
N GLN A 26 1.35 -12.16 10.15
CA GLN A 26 0.15 -11.97 10.98
C GLN A 26 -1.06 -12.77 10.50
N ASN A 27 -1.08 -13.18 9.23
CA ASN A 27 -2.16 -13.94 8.60
C ASN A 27 -1.58 -15.20 7.91
N PRO A 28 -1.07 -16.17 8.69
CA PRO A 28 -0.37 -17.34 8.16
C PRO A 28 -1.25 -18.24 7.28
N ASP A 29 -2.57 -18.20 7.47
CA ASP A 29 -3.56 -18.86 6.61
C ASP A 29 -3.57 -18.26 5.20
N GLN A 30 -3.46 -16.93 5.08
CA GLN A 30 -3.36 -16.25 3.79
C GLN A 30 -2.01 -16.52 3.13
N TYR A 31 -0.92 -16.62 3.91
CA TYR A 31 0.37 -17.07 3.39
C TYR A 31 0.31 -18.49 2.84
N GLN A 32 -0.26 -19.43 3.59
CA GLN A 32 -0.44 -20.80 3.12
C GLN A 32 -1.30 -20.85 1.85
N LYS A 33 -2.43 -20.13 1.83
CA LYS A 33 -3.30 -20.04 0.66
C LYS A 33 -2.56 -19.53 -0.59
N LEU A 34 -1.65 -18.56 -0.42
CA LEU A 34 -0.80 -18.06 -1.49
C LEU A 34 0.23 -19.10 -1.95
N CYS A 35 0.86 -19.83 -1.02
CA CYS A 35 1.77 -20.92 -1.34
C CYS A 35 1.07 -22.04 -2.13
N ASP A 36 -0.16 -22.38 -1.75
CA ASP A 36 -0.97 -23.41 -2.41
C ASP A 36 -1.43 -22.98 -3.80
N ASN A 37 -1.64 -21.67 -4.01
CA ASN A 37 -2.04 -21.12 -5.30
C ASN A 37 -1.32 -19.79 -5.63
N PRO A 38 -0.14 -19.85 -6.27
CA PRO A 38 0.64 -18.67 -6.63
C PRO A 38 -0.08 -17.70 -7.59
N LYS A 39 -1.15 -18.12 -8.27
CA LYS A 39 -1.96 -17.22 -9.12
C LYS A 39 -2.64 -16.12 -8.29
N LEU A 40 -2.78 -16.30 -6.97
CA LEU A 40 -3.34 -15.29 -6.08
C LEU A 40 -2.46 -14.06 -5.89
N VAL A 41 -1.18 -14.09 -6.34
CA VAL A 41 -0.29 -12.91 -6.33
C VAL A 41 -0.97 -11.68 -6.95
N GLU A 42 -1.72 -11.85 -8.04
CA GLU A 42 -2.43 -10.75 -8.72
C GLU A 42 -3.41 -10.02 -7.78
N SER A 43 -4.08 -10.75 -6.89
CA SER A 43 -5.00 -10.19 -5.89
C SER A 43 -4.30 -9.78 -4.59
N MET A 44 -3.19 -10.44 -4.25
CA MET A 44 -2.44 -10.19 -3.02
C MET A 44 -1.68 -8.86 -3.09
N VAL A 45 -1.09 -8.50 -4.22
CA VAL A 45 -0.36 -7.23 -4.38
C VAL A 45 -1.23 -6.01 -4.07
N PRO A 46 -2.41 -5.79 -4.69
CA PRO A 46 -3.26 -4.65 -4.36
C PRO A 46 -3.79 -4.71 -2.91
N GLU A 47 -4.01 -5.90 -2.36
CA GLU A 47 -4.43 -6.06 -0.97
C GLU A 47 -3.34 -5.68 0.02
N LEU A 48 -2.08 -6.02 -0.24
CA LEU A 48 -0.95 -5.58 0.57
C LEU A 48 -0.75 -4.07 0.51
N ILE A 49 -0.93 -3.45 -0.66
CA ILE A 49 -0.88 -1.98 -0.79
C ILE A 49 -2.00 -1.34 0.04
N ARG A 50 -3.22 -1.89 0.00
CA ARG A 50 -4.35 -1.44 0.82
C ARG A 50 -4.05 -1.60 2.32
N TRP A 51 -3.58 -2.78 2.74
CA TRP A 51 -3.30 -3.08 4.13
C TRP A 51 -2.16 -2.22 4.69
N GLN A 52 -1.07 -2.07 3.93
CA GLN A 52 0.09 -1.27 4.35
C GLN A 52 -0.18 0.24 4.26
N THR A 53 -0.96 0.70 3.27
CA THR A 53 -1.17 2.13 2.96
C THR A 53 0.13 2.92 3.07
N PRO A 54 1.13 2.69 2.19
CA PRO A 54 2.50 3.18 2.37
C PRO A 54 2.62 4.72 2.35
N LEU A 55 1.60 5.43 1.86
CA LEU A 55 1.42 6.87 2.01
C LEU A 55 0.07 7.14 2.66
N SER A 56 0.07 7.51 3.93
CA SER A 56 -1.14 7.60 4.75
C SER A 56 -2.06 8.76 4.37
N SER A 57 -1.51 9.83 3.77
CA SER A 57 -2.32 10.97 3.33
C SER A 57 -1.58 11.80 2.29
N MET A 58 -2.35 12.64 1.59
CA MET A 58 -1.84 13.68 0.72
C MET A 58 -2.49 15.00 1.09
N ARG A 59 -1.69 16.07 1.16
CA ARG A 59 -2.22 17.41 1.44
C ARG A 59 -2.98 17.95 0.23
N ARG A 60 -4.05 18.69 0.50
CA ARG A 60 -4.70 19.62 -0.44
C ARG A 60 -4.83 21.01 0.19
N THR A 61 -5.06 22.03 -0.64
CA THR A 61 -5.40 23.38 -0.21
C THR A 61 -6.75 23.72 -0.84
N ALA A 62 -7.73 24.12 -0.03
CA ALA A 62 -9.03 24.57 -0.53
C ALA A 62 -8.86 25.87 -1.33
N LEU A 63 -9.55 25.98 -2.46
CA LEU A 63 -9.47 27.17 -3.33
C LEU A 63 -10.54 28.21 -3.00
N ALA A 64 -11.54 27.83 -2.23
CA ALA A 64 -12.61 28.65 -1.69
C ALA A 64 -13.19 27.93 -0.45
N ASP A 65 -14.03 28.62 0.30
CA ASP A 65 -14.76 28.03 1.42
C ASP A 65 -15.66 26.87 0.96
N TYR A 66 -15.73 25.81 1.77
CA TYR A 66 -16.49 24.60 1.46
C TYR A 66 -16.97 23.91 2.74
N GLU A 67 -18.19 23.38 2.71
CA GLU A 67 -18.78 22.60 3.80
C GLU A 67 -18.53 21.10 3.57
N LEU A 68 -17.83 20.44 4.50
CA LEU A 68 -17.53 19.01 4.43
C LEU A 68 -18.08 18.31 5.67
N GLY A 69 -19.07 17.44 5.47
CA GLY A 69 -19.67 16.65 6.56
C GLY A 69 -20.86 17.29 7.27
N GLY A 70 -21.38 18.41 6.75
CA GLY A 70 -22.47 19.18 7.37
C GLY A 70 -21.95 20.28 8.29
#